data_AF-A0A6P4D2I9-F1
#
_entry.id   AF-A0A6P4D2I9-F1
#
_cell.length_a   1.000
_cell.length_b   1.000
_cell.length_c   1.000
_cell.angle_alpha   90.00
_cell.angle_beta   90.00
_cell.angle_gamma   90.00
#
_symmetry.space_group_name_H-M   'P 1'
#
loop_
_entity.id
_entity.type
_entity.pdbx_description
1 polymer ?
#
loop_
_entity_poly.entity_id
_entity_poly.type
_entity_poly.pdbx_seq_one_letter_code
_entity_poly.pdbx_strand_id
1 'polypeptide(L)'
;MINGLSMEIGDGRGTRFWEDVWLRGGSLKDMFPRLFSVSNQRGSVIGDCGFWDGLEWRWNFQWRRELFQWELDLLNQLHETLRLVNLVYDREDRVVWKFDKKGVFSTNSFVQELQVELLPEDIASFSFTRTVWKGLVPPRVELFIWFALTGRVNTKERLSRLGVVNQEDVICVLCNKGVEVGHHLFLACEFSWQVWCAWLTFAGRQWSCPGTLKEHFQSWTESSTSKYERKRWMVSFCAIIWNIWLERNMRIFQSKRKGVDVIIHQSFMNFKEWLGVDPFCC
;
A
#
# COMPACT_ATOMS: atom_id res chain seq x y z
N MET A 1 8.16 7.83 -12.07
CA MET A 1 8.86 6.70 -12.71
C MET A 1 9.82 6.18 -11.66
N ILE A 2 9.67 4.94 -11.21
CA ILE A 2 10.34 4.46 -9.98
C ILE A 2 11.83 4.23 -10.26
N ASN A 3 12.70 5.04 -9.65
CA ASN A 3 14.16 4.97 -9.75
C ASN A 3 14.77 3.94 -8.77
N GLY A 4 14.21 2.72 -8.73
CA GLY A 4 14.57 1.71 -7.73
C GLY A 4 15.75 0.81 -8.06
N LEU A 5 16.31 0.91 -9.26
CA LEU A 5 17.49 0.15 -9.69
C LEU A 5 18.75 0.99 -9.53
N SER A 6 19.84 0.34 -9.13
CA SER A 6 21.22 0.85 -9.20
C SER A 6 22.18 -0.26 -9.59
N MET A 7 23.39 0.10 -10.00
CA MET A 7 24.47 -0.87 -10.22
C MET A 7 25.34 -0.98 -8.96
N GLU A 8 25.61 -2.20 -8.53
CA GLU A 8 26.70 -2.55 -7.64
C GLU A 8 27.94 -2.84 -8.50
N ILE A 9 29.00 -2.07 -8.27
CA ILE A 9 30.23 -2.14 -9.07
C ILE A 9 31.06 -3.36 -8.66
N GLY A 10 31.44 -4.15 -9.65
CA GLY A 10 32.47 -5.18 -9.57
C GLY A 10 33.71 -4.71 -10.34
N ASP A 11 33.90 -5.22 -11.55
CA ASP A 11 35.02 -4.93 -12.45
C ASP A 11 34.79 -3.68 -13.32
N GLY A 12 33.58 -3.10 -13.27
CA GLY A 12 33.23 -1.86 -13.96
C GLY A 12 33.02 -2.02 -15.46
N ARG A 13 32.97 -3.24 -16.00
CA ARG A 13 32.81 -3.48 -17.45
C ARG A 13 31.36 -3.40 -17.93
N GLY A 14 30.39 -3.52 -17.02
CA GLY A 14 28.96 -3.52 -17.33
C GLY A 14 28.26 -2.18 -17.03
N THR A 15 28.93 -1.27 -16.33
CA THR A 15 28.32 -0.03 -15.82
C THR A 15 28.89 1.20 -16.51
N ARG A 16 28.03 2.04 -17.07
CA ARG A 16 28.41 3.33 -17.67
C ARG A 16 28.77 4.34 -16.60
N PHE A 17 29.95 4.94 -16.71
CA PHE A 17 30.49 5.82 -15.68
C PHE A 17 29.59 7.04 -15.42
N TRP A 18 29.14 7.73 -16.46
CA TRP A 18 28.36 8.96 -16.30
C TRP A 18 26.85 8.72 -16.18
N GLU A 19 26.33 7.76 -16.93
CA GLU A 19 24.89 7.62 -17.19
C GLU A 19 24.16 6.71 -16.21
N ASP A 20 24.81 5.63 -15.76
CA ASP A 20 24.16 4.66 -14.87
C ASP A 20 24.15 5.15 -13.42
N VAL A 21 23.18 4.70 -12.64
CA VAL A 21 23.08 5.03 -11.22
C VAL A 21 23.81 3.97 -10.42
N TRP A 22 25.07 4.24 -10.08
CA TRP A 22 25.91 3.34 -9.30
C TRP A 22 26.45 3.97 -8.01
N LEU A 23 26.05 5.22 -7.75
CA LEU A 23 26.28 5.95 -6.52
C LEU A 23 24.95 6.32 -5.86
N ARG A 24 24.97 6.55 -4.55
CA ARG A 24 23.77 6.88 -3.76
C ARG A 24 23.13 8.23 -4.13
N GLY A 25 23.87 9.13 -4.79
CA GLY A 25 23.43 10.48 -5.17
C GLY A 25 22.72 10.58 -6.53
N GLY A 26 22.57 9.47 -7.27
CA GLY A 26 22.05 9.47 -8.64
C GLY A 26 23.15 9.19 -9.66
N SER A 27 22.90 9.56 -10.92
CA SER A 27 23.90 9.41 -11.99
C SER A 27 24.93 10.53 -11.92
N LEU A 28 26.19 10.25 -12.26
CA LEU A 28 27.24 11.26 -12.22
C LEU A 28 27.00 12.41 -13.22
N LYS A 29 26.29 12.17 -14.33
CA LYS A 29 25.91 13.23 -15.27
C LYS A 29 24.94 14.25 -14.65
N ASP A 30 24.08 13.81 -13.73
CA ASP A 30 23.10 14.69 -13.07
C ASP A 30 23.75 15.43 -11.89
N MET A 31 24.69 14.77 -11.20
CA MET A 31 25.46 15.36 -10.10
C MET A 31 26.52 16.36 -10.58
N PHE A 32 27.21 16.05 -11.69
CA PHE A 32 28.29 16.85 -12.26
C PHE A 32 28.05 17.17 -13.74
N PRO A 33 26.95 17.87 -14.08
CA PRO A 33 26.56 18.11 -15.48
C PRO A 33 27.61 18.89 -16.25
N ARG A 34 28.36 19.77 -15.57
CA ARG A 34 29.44 20.53 -16.18
C ARG A 34 30.61 19.64 -16.59
N LEU A 35 31.10 18.77 -15.71
CA LEU A 35 32.17 17.81 -16.02
C LEU A 35 31.72 16.84 -17.13
N PHE A 36 30.50 16.32 -17.04
CA PHE A 36 29.92 15.50 -18.09
C PHE A 36 29.96 16.21 -19.45
N SER A 37 29.57 17.50 -19.48
CA SER A 37 29.57 18.32 -20.70
C SER A 37 30.96 18.56 -21.32
N VAL A 38 32.05 18.28 -20.61
CA VAL A 38 33.43 18.42 -21.14
C VAL A 38 34.22 17.11 -21.17
N SER A 39 33.63 16.00 -20.73
CA SER A 39 34.25 14.67 -20.79
C SER A 39 34.28 14.10 -22.22
N ASN A 40 35.37 13.39 -22.54
CA ASN A 40 35.49 12.54 -23.72
C ASN A 40 34.97 11.11 -23.48
N GLN A 41 34.76 10.73 -22.22
CA GLN A 41 34.37 9.38 -21.81
C GLN A 41 32.85 9.24 -21.60
N ARG A 42 32.04 9.98 -22.37
CA ARG A 42 30.57 9.85 -22.29
C ARG A 42 30.14 8.53 -22.91
N GLY A 43 29.28 7.79 -22.22
CA GLY A 43 28.90 6.43 -22.59
C GLY A 43 29.98 5.38 -22.36
N SER A 44 31.17 5.76 -21.88
CA SER A 44 32.23 4.81 -21.49
C SER A 44 31.83 4.06 -20.23
N VAL A 45 32.25 2.80 -20.14
CA VAL A 45 32.11 2.02 -18.92
C VAL A 45 33.16 2.43 -17.88
N ILE A 46 32.91 2.12 -16.61
CA ILE A 46 33.82 2.44 -15.51
C ILE A 46 35.22 1.87 -15.77
N GLY A 47 35.30 0.65 -16.30
CA GLY A 47 36.56 -0.02 -16.64
C GLY A 47 37.41 0.70 -17.69
N ASP A 48 36.84 1.61 -18.48
CA ASP A 48 37.57 2.44 -19.45
C ASP A 48 37.96 3.82 -18.89
N CYS A 49 37.52 4.12 -17.67
CA CYS A 49 37.73 5.41 -17.00
C CYS A 49 38.95 5.39 -16.07
N GLY A 50 39.82 4.39 -16.18
CA GLY A 50 40.97 4.20 -15.31
C GLY A 50 41.80 2.98 -15.70
N PHE A 51 42.73 2.61 -14.81
CA PHE A 51 43.57 1.44 -14.96
C PHE A 51 43.96 0.87 -13.60
N TRP A 52 44.34 -0.40 -13.57
CA TRP A 52 44.85 -1.07 -12.36
C TRP A 52 46.34 -0.76 -12.18
N ASP A 53 46.68 -0.22 -11.02
CA ASP A 53 48.05 -0.01 -10.53
C ASP A 53 48.28 -0.98 -9.36
N GLY A 54 48.73 -2.19 -9.70
CA GLY A 54 48.75 -3.30 -8.74
C GLY A 54 47.34 -3.71 -8.32
N LEU A 55 47.03 -3.57 -7.03
CA LEU A 55 45.71 -3.86 -6.44
C LEU A 55 44.82 -2.61 -6.31
N GLU A 56 45.32 -1.44 -6.69
CA GLU A 56 44.57 -0.18 -6.58
C GLU A 56 44.04 0.26 -7.95
N TRP A 57 42.79 0.70 -7.97
CA TRP A 57 42.21 1.32 -9.15
C TRP A 57 42.61 2.80 -9.23
N ARG A 58 43.18 3.21 -10.36
CA ARG A 58 43.53 4.61 -10.64
C ARG A 58 42.59 5.18 -11.70
N TRP A 59 41.86 6.22 -11.33
CA TRP A 59 41.00 6.95 -12.27
C TRP A 59 41.83 7.75 -13.28
N ASN A 60 41.44 7.69 -14.55
CA ASN A 60 42.06 8.40 -15.65
C ASN A 60 40.98 9.13 -16.47
N PHE A 61 40.75 10.39 -16.14
CA PHE A 61 39.71 11.20 -16.78
C PHE A 61 40.24 11.94 -18.00
N GLN A 62 39.52 11.81 -19.12
CA GLN A 62 39.86 12.45 -20.39
C GLN A 62 38.87 13.59 -20.69
N TRP A 63 39.42 14.79 -20.85
CA TRP A 63 38.66 16.02 -21.08
C TRP A 63 38.85 16.53 -22.51
N ARG A 64 37.81 17.14 -23.07
CA ARG A 64 37.84 17.79 -24.41
C ARG A 64 38.80 18.97 -24.50
N ARG A 65 39.09 19.58 -23.34
CA ARG A 65 39.97 20.75 -23.17
C ARG A 65 40.51 20.78 -21.75
N GLU A 66 41.47 21.66 -21.49
CA GLU A 66 41.89 21.99 -20.13
C GLU A 66 40.71 22.52 -19.32
N LEU A 67 40.65 22.10 -18.05
CA LEU A 67 39.61 22.50 -17.11
C LEU A 67 39.89 23.91 -16.57
N PHE A 68 38.83 24.70 -16.43
CA PHE A 68 38.92 25.98 -15.73
C PHE A 68 39.05 25.77 -14.22
N GLN A 69 39.50 26.80 -13.49
CA GLN A 69 39.68 26.72 -12.03
C GLN A 69 38.43 26.21 -11.29
N TRP A 70 37.24 26.73 -11.62
CA TRP A 70 35.99 26.26 -11.02
C TRP A 70 35.58 24.83 -11.44
N GLU A 71 36.10 24.32 -12.57
CA GLU A 71 35.90 22.92 -12.96
C GLU A 71 36.87 21.99 -12.25
N LEU A 72 38.04 22.47 -11.84
CA LEU A 72 38.96 21.73 -10.97
C LEU A 72 38.36 21.50 -9.58
N ASP A 73 37.62 22.47 -9.04
CA ASP A 73 36.89 22.30 -7.77
C ASP A 73 35.83 21.19 -7.87
N LEU A 74 35.11 21.13 -9.00
CA LEU A 74 34.15 20.06 -9.28
C LEU A 74 34.84 18.71 -9.43
N LEU A 75 36.02 18.68 -10.07
CA LEU A 75 36.82 17.47 -10.22
C LEU A 75 37.30 16.93 -8.86
N ASN A 76 37.70 17.82 -7.95
CA ASN A 76 38.06 17.43 -6.58
C ASN A 76 36.87 16.80 -5.84
N GLN A 77 35.68 17.38 -5.97
CA GLN A 77 34.44 16.81 -5.39
C GLN A 77 34.09 15.44 -6.01
N LEU A 78 34.31 15.27 -7.31
CA LEU A 78 34.17 13.98 -7.98
C LEU A 78 35.16 12.95 -7.41
N HIS A 79 36.44 13.30 -7.27
CA HIS A 79 37.43 12.41 -6.67
C HIS A 79 37.09 11.99 -5.25
N GLU A 80 36.63 12.90 -4.39
CA GLU A 80 36.19 12.56 -3.03
C GLU A 80 34.98 11.63 -3.04
N THR A 81 34.04 11.84 -3.97
CA THR A 81 32.89 10.94 -4.14
C THR A 81 33.35 9.53 -4.56
N LEU A 82 34.33 9.46 -5.46
CA LEU A 82 34.87 8.20 -5.99
C LEU A 82 35.83 7.49 -5.05
N ARG A 83 36.34 8.17 -4.02
CA ARG A 83 37.27 7.59 -3.04
C ARG A 83 36.68 6.40 -2.28
N LEU A 84 35.36 6.37 -2.11
CA LEU A 84 34.64 5.29 -1.45
C LEU A 84 34.34 4.09 -2.38
N VAL A 85 34.68 4.20 -3.66
CA VAL A 85 34.41 3.19 -4.68
C VAL A 85 35.59 2.24 -4.74
N ASN A 86 35.34 0.96 -4.46
CA ASN A 86 36.33 -0.11 -4.60
C ASN A 86 35.89 -1.05 -5.72
N LEU A 87 36.60 -1.00 -6.84
CA LEU A 87 36.45 -2.02 -7.88
C LEU A 87 37.03 -3.35 -7.36
N VAL A 88 36.47 -4.46 -7.83
CA VAL A 88 36.94 -5.80 -7.50
C VAL A 88 37.28 -6.52 -8.80
N TYR A 89 38.54 -6.94 -8.91
CA TYR A 89 39.02 -7.70 -10.07
C TYR A 89 38.23 -9.00 -10.21
N ASP A 90 37.79 -9.32 -11.44
CA ASP A 90 37.08 -10.55 -11.81
C ASP A 90 35.71 -10.76 -11.12
N ARG A 91 35.07 -9.68 -10.65
CA ARG A 91 33.68 -9.69 -10.19
C ARG A 91 32.82 -8.94 -11.19
N GLU A 92 31.81 -9.58 -11.75
CA GLU A 92 30.87 -8.88 -12.64
C GLU A 92 30.04 -7.81 -11.89
N ASP A 93 29.77 -6.71 -12.57
CA ASP A 93 28.79 -5.70 -12.14
C ASP A 93 27.39 -6.30 -12.00
N ARG A 94 26.61 -5.83 -11.02
CA ARG A 94 25.27 -6.37 -10.75
C ARG A 94 24.23 -5.28 -10.60
N VAL A 95 23.05 -5.51 -11.17
CA VAL A 95 21.88 -4.66 -10.91
C VAL A 95 21.34 -5.00 -9.52
N VAL A 96 21.19 -3.99 -8.66
CA VAL A 96 20.63 -4.10 -7.31
C VAL A 96 19.37 -3.27 -7.16
N TRP A 97 18.42 -3.81 -6.41
CA TRP A 97 17.19 -3.15 -6.00
C TRP A 97 17.42 -2.34 -4.72
N LYS A 98 17.33 -1.01 -4.82
CA LYS A 98 17.64 -0.07 -3.72
C LYS A 98 16.76 -0.24 -2.49
N PHE A 99 15.54 -0.74 -2.68
CA PHE A 99 14.54 -0.89 -1.62
C PHE A 99 14.54 -2.30 -0.99
N ASP A 100 15.63 -3.05 -1.16
CA ASP A 100 15.89 -4.28 -0.42
C ASP A 100 17.30 -4.26 0.18
N LYS A 101 17.43 -4.74 1.42
CA LYS A 101 18.71 -4.74 2.14
C LYS A 101 19.76 -5.65 1.51
N LYS A 102 19.33 -6.68 0.77
CA LYS A 102 20.21 -7.60 0.04
C LYS A 102 20.34 -7.23 -1.43
N GLY A 103 19.74 -6.10 -1.85
CA GLY A 103 19.73 -5.66 -3.25
C GLY A 103 18.88 -6.53 -4.17
N VAL A 104 18.02 -7.41 -3.64
CA VAL A 104 17.25 -8.35 -4.46
C VAL A 104 15.89 -7.76 -4.82
N PHE A 105 15.57 -7.75 -6.12
CA PHE A 105 14.25 -7.35 -6.57
C PHE A 105 13.19 -8.34 -6.10
N SER A 106 12.07 -7.82 -5.60
CA SER A 106 10.87 -8.61 -5.36
C SER A 106 9.64 -7.82 -5.78
N THR A 107 8.63 -8.51 -6.31
CA THR A 107 7.34 -7.87 -6.62
C THR A 107 6.74 -7.22 -5.39
N ASN A 108 6.95 -7.80 -4.20
CA ASN A 108 6.46 -7.24 -2.93
C ASN A 108 7.12 -5.89 -2.61
N SER A 109 8.45 -5.78 -2.67
CA SER A 109 9.16 -4.51 -2.42
C SER A 109 8.83 -3.46 -3.47
N PHE A 110 8.69 -3.85 -4.74
CA PHE A 110 8.27 -2.93 -5.80
C PHE A 110 6.85 -2.38 -5.59
N VAL A 111 5.89 -3.25 -5.25
CA VAL A 111 4.50 -2.84 -4.99
C VAL A 111 4.41 -1.95 -3.75
N GLN A 112 5.22 -2.19 -2.73
CA GLN A 112 5.27 -1.32 -1.55
C GLN A 112 5.69 0.11 -1.92
N GLU A 113 6.75 0.28 -2.70
CA GLU A 113 7.20 1.60 -3.16
C GLU A 113 6.18 2.27 -4.08
N LEU A 114 5.59 1.52 -5.01
CA LEU A 114 4.48 2.00 -5.86
C LEU A 114 3.31 2.53 -5.03
N GLN A 115 2.94 1.81 -3.97
CA GLN A 115 1.80 2.17 -3.13
C GLN A 115 2.09 3.44 -2.33
N VAL A 116 3.31 3.62 -1.83
CA VAL A 116 3.73 4.85 -1.15
C VAL A 116 3.67 6.05 -2.10
N GLU A 117 4.06 5.90 -3.36
CA GLU A 117 4.03 6.99 -4.35
C GLU A 117 2.60 7.32 -4.84
N LEU A 118 1.72 6.33 -4.95
CA LEU A 118 0.43 6.46 -5.65
C LEU A 118 -0.81 6.52 -4.76
N LEU A 119 -0.75 6.02 -3.53
CA LEU A 119 -1.92 5.94 -2.65
C LEU A 119 -1.79 6.95 -1.50
N PRO A 120 -2.91 7.58 -1.09
CA PRO A 120 -2.96 8.29 0.20
C PRO A 120 -2.43 7.39 1.32
N GLU A 121 -1.67 7.94 2.27
CA GLU A 121 -1.04 7.20 3.38
C GLU A 121 -2.04 6.28 4.12
N ASP A 122 -3.29 6.74 4.21
CA ASP A 122 -4.42 6.06 4.80
C ASP A 122 -4.86 4.79 4.03
N ILE A 123 -4.63 4.70 2.72
CA ILE A 123 -4.87 3.48 1.92
C ILE A 123 -3.58 2.64 1.80
N ALA A 124 -2.42 3.30 1.75
CA ALA A 124 -1.10 2.65 1.68
C ALA A 124 -0.73 1.87 2.96
N SER A 125 -1.42 2.10 4.08
CA SER A 125 -1.26 1.34 5.32
C SER A 125 -1.54 -0.15 5.11
N PHE A 126 -0.49 -0.91 4.80
CA PHE A 126 -0.49 -2.37 4.64
C PHE A 126 -0.99 -3.13 5.90
N SER A 127 -1.11 -2.45 7.04
CA SER A 127 -1.49 -3.10 8.31
C SER A 127 -2.95 -3.53 8.32
N PHE A 128 -3.88 -2.70 7.84
CA PHE A 128 -5.30 -3.06 7.88
C PHE A 128 -5.67 -4.05 6.77
N THR A 129 -5.04 -3.95 5.58
CA THR A 129 -5.28 -4.88 4.48
C THR A 129 -4.86 -6.30 4.87
N ARG A 130 -3.68 -6.47 5.46
CA ARG A 130 -3.28 -7.75 6.10
C ARG A 130 -4.25 -8.21 7.18
N THR A 131 -4.87 -7.28 7.89
CA THR A 131 -5.83 -7.63 8.94
C THR A 131 -7.12 -8.18 8.35
N VAL A 132 -7.56 -7.74 7.16
CA VAL A 132 -8.74 -8.24 6.46
C VAL A 132 -8.50 -9.62 5.82
N TRP A 133 -7.35 -9.84 5.18
CA TRP A 133 -7.04 -11.08 4.46
C TRP A 133 -6.48 -12.17 5.39
N LYS A 134 -7.35 -12.81 6.19
CA LYS A 134 -6.93 -13.87 7.12
C LYS A 134 -7.54 -15.25 6.84
N GLY A 135 -8.42 -15.35 5.84
CA GLY A 135 -9.18 -16.57 5.56
C GLY A 135 -10.15 -16.93 6.68
N LEU A 136 -10.65 -15.93 7.43
CA LEU A 136 -11.55 -16.14 8.56
C LEU A 136 -13.03 -16.12 8.17
N VAL A 137 -13.34 -15.57 7.01
CA VAL A 137 -14.68 -15.47 6.44
C VAL A 137 -14.58 -15.81 4.94
N PRO A 138 -15.70 -16.09 4.25
CA PRO A 138 -15.64 -16.42 2.82
C PRO A 138 -14.91 -15.34 2.00
N PRO A 139 -14.11 -15.71 0.97
CA PRO A 139 -13.28 -14.74 0.23
C PRO A 139 -14.06 -13.55 -0.35
N ARG A 140 -15.31 -13.77 -0.78
CA ARG A 140 -16.21 -12.70 -1.25
C ARG A 140 -16.52 -11.65 -0.18
N VAL A 141 -16.57 -12.07 1.09
CA VAL A 141 -16.81 -11.18 2.24
C VAL A 141 -15.54 -10.41 2.56
N GLU A 142 -14.37 -11.04 2.57
CA GLU A 142 -13.09 -10.34 2.77
C GLU A 142 -12.87 -9.24 1.72
N LEU A 143 -13.10 -9.57 0.45
CA LEU A 143 -13.02 -8.62 -0.66
C LEU A 143 -14.01 -7.46 -0.48
N PHE A 144 -15.25 -7.77 -0.09
CA PHE A 144 -16.25 -6.75 0.16
C PHE A 144 -15.88 -5.83 1.34
N ILE A 145 -15.40 -6.39 2.45
CA ILE A 145 -14.96 -5.61 3.61
C ILE A 145 -13.80 -4.70 3.22
N TRP A 146 -12.84 -5.19 2.44
CA TRP A 146 -11.77 -4.34 1.92
C TRP A 146 -12.30 -3.17 1.07
N PHE A 147 -13.27 -3.41 0.19
CA PHE A 147 -13.93 -2.32 -0.55
C PHE A 147 -14.68 -1.35 0.36
N ALA A 148 -15.35 -1.84 1.42
CA ALA A 148 -16.08 -1.00 2.36
C ALA A 148 -15.13 -0.08 3.13
N LEU A 149 -14.01 -0.64 3.64
CA LEU A 149 -13.00 0.10 4.40
C LEU A 149 -12.24 1.12 3.55
N THR A 150 -12.05 0.85 2.26
CA THR A 150 -11.43 1.79 1.30
C THR A 150 -12.43 2.79 0.71
N GLY A 151 -13.70 2.79 1.13
CA GLY A 151 -14.73 3.70 0.62
C GLY A 151 -15.10 3.45 -0.85
N ARG A 152 -14.86 2.24 -1.35
CA ARG A 152 -15.04 1.85 -2.76
C ARG A 152 -16.30 1.03 -3.05
N VAL A 153 -17.18 0.87 -2.07
CA VAL A 153 -18.49 0.24 -2.26
C VAL A 153 -19.46 1.13 -3.06
N ASN A 154 -20.36 0.50 -3.81
CA ASN A 154 -21.36 1.16 -4.65
C ASN A 154 -22.54 1.71 -3.83
N THR A 155 -22.29 2.67 -2.95
CA THR A 155 -23.35 3.45 -2.30
C THR A 155 -24.07 4.33 -3.32
N LYS A 156 -25.34 4.67 -3.08
CA LYS A 156 -26.11 5.51 -4.01
C LYS A 156 -25.45 6.86 -4.27
N GLU A 157 -24.83 7.45 -3.26
CA GLU A 157 -24.09 8.70 -3.40
C GLU A 157 -22.91 8.57 -4.38
N ARG A 158 -22.11 7.50 -4.26
CA ARG A 158 -21.01 7.21 -5.18
C ARG A 158 -21.52 6.92 -6.59
N LEU A 159 -22.59 6.14 -6.72
CA LEU A 159 -23.22 5.83 -8.01
C LEU A 159 -23.78 7.09 -8.67
N SER A 160 -24.30 8.03 -7.89
CA SER A 160 -24.76 9.33 -8.40
C SER A 160 -23.62 10.18 -8.95
N ARG A 161 -22.47 10.22 -8.27
CA ARG A 161 -21.25 10.86 -8.81
C ARG A 161 -20.76 10.21 -10.12
N LEU A 162 -21.05 8.93 -10.32
CA LEU A 162 -20.73 8.19 -11.55
C LEU A 162 -21.81 8.31 -12.64
N GLY A 163 -22.89 9.06 -12.40
CA GLY A 163 -23.99 9.21 -13.36
C GLY A 163 -24.89 7.98 -13.50
N VAL A 164 -24.82 7.01 -12.59
CA VAL A 164 -25.61 5.76 -12.63
C VAL A 164 -26.97 5.94 -11.94
N VAL A 165 -27.07 6.82 -10.94
CA VAL A 165 -28.28 7.10 -10.15
C VAL A 165 -28.54 8.61 -10.13
N ASN A 166 -29.80 9.03 -10.18
CA ASN A 166 -30.15 10.45 -10.09
C ASN A 166 -29.73 11.04 -8.73
N GLN A 167 -29.41 12.34 -8.71
CA GLN A 167 -29.06 13.04 -7.46
C GLN A 167 -30.20 13.04 -6.44
N GLU A 168 -31.45 12.96 -6.90
CA GLU A 168 -32.64 12.91 -6.04
C GLU A 168 -32.82 11.53 -5.37
N ASP A 169 -32.23 10.47 -5.93
CA ASP A 169 -32.41 9.09 -5.50
C ASP A 169 -31.32 8.59 -4.53
N VAL A 170 -30.51 9.49 -3.96
CA VAL A 170 -29.37 9.17 -3.09
C VAL A 170 -29.74 8.83 -1.65
N ILE A 171 -31.03 8.91 -1.29
CA ILE A 171 -31.49 8.62 0.07
C ILE A 171 -31.32 7.12 0.40
N CYS A 172 -30.83 6.87 1.62
CA CYS A 172 -30.59 5.55 2.18
C CYS A 172 -31.86 4.72 2.25
N VAL A 173 -31.86 3.58 1.57
CA VAL A 173 -33.01 2.66 1.50
C VAL A 173 -33.29 1.94 2.83
N LEU A 174 -32.35 1.96 3.76
CA LEU A 174 -32.50 1.30 5.06
C LEU A 174 -33.36 2.12 6.03
N CYS A 175 -33.12 3.43 6.13
CA CYS A 175 -33.83 4.32 7.06
C CYS A 175 -34.71 5.38 6.38
N ASN A 176 -34.50 5.70 5.11
CA ASN A 176 -35.14 6.79 4.37
C ASN A 176 -34.98 8.19 5.01
N LYS A 177 -33.92 8.42 5.79
CA LYS A 177 -33.70 9.67 6.55
C LYS A 177 -32.48 10.49 6.16
N GLY A 178 -31.51 9.90 5.45
CA GLY A 178 -30.25 10.56 5.11
C GLY A 178 -29.65 10.04 3.81
N VAL A 179 -28.64 10.74 3.30
CA VAL A 179 -27.92 10.35 2.09
C VAL A 179 -27.15 9.05 2.33
N GLU A 180 -27.24 8.12 1.38
CA GLU A 180 -26.53 6.84 1.42
C GLU A 180 -25.05 7.02 1.06
N VAL A 181 -24.27 7.37 2.07
CA VAL A 181 -22.79 7.30 2.06
C VAL A 181 -22.32 6.10 2.89
N GLY A 182 -21.09 5.62 2.70
CA GLY A 182 -20.57 4.45 3.42
C GLY A 182 -20.68 4.56 4.95
N HIS A 183 -20.30 5.72 5.52
CA HIS A 183 -20.43 5.97 6.96
C HIS A 183 -21.89 5.89 7.45
N HIS A 184 -22.82 6.54 6.73
CA HIS A 184 -24.23 6.46 7.08
C HIS A 184 -24.75 5.03 6.94
N LEU A 185 -24.53 4.39 5.79
CA LEU A 185 -25.02 3.05 5.50
C LEU A 185 -24.58 2.03 6.56
N PHE A 186 -23.32 2.05 6.99
CA PHE A 186 -22.77 1.02 7.86
C PHE A 186 -22.76 1.37 9.35
N LEU A 187 -22.78 2.65 9.73
CA LEU A 187 -22.64 3.09 11.12
C LEU A 187 -23.80 4.00 11.57
N ALA A 188 -24.00 5.14 10.91
CA ALA A 188 -24.91 6.18 11.41
C ALA A 188 -26.39 5.99 11.02
N CYS A 189 -26.71 5.04 10.15
CA CYS A 189 -28.08 4.70 9.79
C CYS A 189 -28.78 4.06 10.98
N GLU A 190 -29.97 4.55 11.34
CA GLU A 190 -30.76 4.03 12.47
C GLU A 190 -31.00 2.51 12.39
N PHE A 191 -31.21 1.97 11.19
CA PHE A 191 -31.38 0.53 10.99
C PHE A 191 -30.09 -0.23 11.31
N SER A 192 -28.97 0.21 10.75
CA SER A 192 -27.64 -0.37 11.00
C SER A 192 -27.23 -0.21 12.46
N TRP A 193 -27.61 0.90 13.09
CA TRP A 193 -27.35 1.20 14.48
C TRP A 193 -28.02 0.19 15.42
N GLN A 194 -29.29 -0.15 15.17
CA GLN A 194 -29.99 -1.18 15.94
C GLN A 194 -29.30 -2.55 15.85
N VAL A 195 -28.75 -2.91 14.68
CA VAL A 195 -27.94 -4.13 14.52
C VAL A 195 -26.68 -4.04 15.38
N TRP A 196 -25.95 -2.92 15.33
CA TRP A 196 -24.77 -2.70 16.18
C TRP A 196 -25.10 -2.76 17.67
N CYS A 197 -26.19 -2.14 18.12
CA CYS A 197 -26.61 -2.19 19.52
C CYS A 197 -26.81 -3.62 20.01
N ALA A 198 -27.49 -4.47 19.24
CA ALA A 198 -27.69 -5.88 19.61
C ALA A 198 -26.35 -6.63 19.78
N TRP A 199 -25.40 -6.38 18.88
CA TRP A 199 -24.06 -6.96 18.96
C TRP A 199 -23.23 -6.43 20.11
N LEU A 200 -23.33 -5.14 20.40
CA LEU A 200 -22.66 -4.49 21.53
C LEU A 200 -23.17 -5.03 22.87
N THR A 201 -24.48 -5.20 23.00
CA THR A 201 -25.10 -5.83 24.16
C THR A 201 -24.61 -7.28 24.32
N PHE A 202 -24.62 -8.07 23.24
CA PHE A 202 -24.08 -9.43 23.26
C PHE A 202 -22.59 -9.48 23.64
N ALA A 203 -21.82 -8.50 23.18
CA ALA A 203 -20.39 -8.40 23.43
C ALA A 203 -20.04 -7.90 24.83
N GLY A 204 -21.00 -7.34 25.58
CA GLY A 204 -20.73 -6.59 26.80
C GLY A 204 -19.80 -5.39 26.58
N ARG A 205 -19.79 -4.82 25.36
CA ARG A 205 -18.88 -3.73 24.97
C ARG A 205 -19.62 -2.40 24.94
N GLN A 206 -18.98 -1.38 25.51
CA GLN A 206 -19.39 0.01 25.31
C GLN A 206 -18.81 0.51 23.99
N TRP A 207 -19.61 1.23 23.21
CA TRP A 207 -19.20 1.76 21.92
C TRP A 207 -18.96 3.26 21.99
N SER A 208 -17.81 3.70 21.51
CA SER A 208 -17.58 5.09 21.12
C SER A 208 -17.70 5.16 19.61
N CYS A 209 -18.70 5.89 19.10
CA CYS A 209 -18.93 6.05 17.67
C CYS A 209 -17.67 6.64 17.01
N PRO A 210 -16.96 5.91 16.14
CA PRO A 210 -15.77 6.39 15.46
C PRO A 210 -16.16 7.31 14.28
N GLY A 211 -15.23 8.15 13.82
CA GLY A 211 -15.48 9.07 12.71
C GLY A 211 -15.59 8.34 11.37
N THR A 212 -14.87 7.23 11.20
CA THR A 212 -14.85 6.44 9.95
C THR A 212 -15.08 4.94 10.17
N LEU A 213 -15.51 4.24 9.12
CA LEU A 213 -15.64 2.77 9.14
C LEU A 213 -14.29 2.08 9.38
N LYS A 214 -13.20 2.69 8.91
CA LYS A 214 -11.83 2.20 9.13
C LYS A 214 -11.41 2.30 10.59
N GLU A 215 -11.63 3.46 11.21
CA GLU A 215 -11.39 3.64 12.65
C GLU A 215 -12.25 2.67 13.48
N HIS A 216 -13.50 2.42 13.04
CA HIS A 216 -14.33 1.41 13.69
C HIS A 216 -13.73 0.01 13.61
N PHE A 217 -13.27 -0.39 12.43
CA PHE A 217 -12.65 -1.68 12.23
C PHE A 217 -11.41 -1.85 13.09
N GLN A 218 -10.57 -0.82 13.18
CA GLN A 218 -9.37 -0.83 14.01
C GLN A 218 -9.74 -0.92 15.50
N SER A 219 -10.63 -0.06 16.00
CA SER A 219 -11.05 -0.11 17.40
C SER A 219 -11.72 -1.44 17.77
N TRP A 220 -12.43 -2.06 16.83
CA TRP A 220 -13.09 -3.35 17.03
C TRP A 220 -12.10 -4.52 17.06
N THR A 221 -11.08 -4.51 16.20
CA THR A 221 -10.18 -5.66 15.97
C THR A 221 -8.82 -5.56 16.66
N GLU A 222 -8.37 -4.37 17.05
CA GLU A 222 -7.06 -4.12 17.66
C GLU A 222 -7.13 -3.88 19.17
N SER A 223 -8.33 -3.70 19.73
CA SER A 223 -8.55 -3.46 21.17
C SER A 223 -8.26 -4.64 22.09
N SER A 224 -8.14 -5.87 21.55
CA SER A 224 -7.91 -7.07 22.36
C SER A 224 -6.49 -7.59 22.26
N THR A 225 -5.90 -7.92 23.42
CA THR A 225 -4.60 -8.58 23.52
C THR A 225 -4.67 -10.07 23.14
N SER A 226 -5.84 -10.71 23.23
CA SER A 226 -6.02 -12.13 22.93
C SER A 226 -6.20 -12.39 21.44
N LYS A 227 -5.41 -13.32 20.89
CA LYS A 227 -5.54 -13.75 19.47
C LYS A 227 -6.94 -14.33 19.17
N TYR A 228 -7.51 -15.07 20.12
CA TYR A 228 -8.84 -15.65 20.00
C TYR A 228 -9.91 -14.57 19.91
N GLU A 229 -9.87 -13.61 20.83
CA GLU A 229 -10.82 -12.49 20.85
C GLU A 229 -10.68 -11.63 19.60
N ARG A 230 -9.46 -11.32 19.14
CA ARG A 230 -9.24 -10.60 17.87
C ARG A 230 -9.89 -11.31 16.68
N LYS A 231 -9.77 -12.64 16.59
CA LYS A 231 -10.46 -13.44 15.56
C LYS A 231 -11.98 -13.29 15.70
N ARG A 232 -12.52 -13.47 16.90
CA ARG A 232 -13.95 -13.33 17.20
C ARG A 232 -14.49 -11.96 16.77
N TRP A 233 -13.83 -10.88 17.16
CA TRP A 233 -14.26 -9.52 16.83
C TRP A 233 -14.17 -9.24 15.33
N MET A 234 -13.12 -9.70 14.67
CA MET A 234 -13.01 -9.57 13.21
C MET A 234 -14.16 -10.27 12.48
N VAL A 235 -14.48 -11.51 12.86
CA VAL A 235 -15.58 -12.26 12.24
C VAL A 235 -16.93 -11.59 12.52
N SER A 236 -17.16 -11.10 13.73
CA SER A 236 -18.41 -10.38 14.08
C SER A 236 -18.59 -9.10 13.24
N PHE A 237 -17.54 -8.28 13.09
CA PHE A 237 -17.58 -7.08 12.26
C PHE A 237 -17.93 -7.42 10.81
N CYS A 238 -17.28 -8.44 10.25
CA CYS A 238 -17.55 -8.90 8.90
C CYS A 238 -19.01 -9.35 8.75
N ALA A 239 -19.54 -10.09 9.73
CA ALA A 239 -20.89 -10.60 9.70
C ALA A 239 -21.95 -9.48 9.75
N ILE A 240 -21.73 -8.46 10.56
CA ILE A 240 -22.62 -7.29 10.68
C ILE A 240 -22.65 -6.51 9.37
N ILE A 241 -21.47 -6.09 8.89
CA ILE A 241 -21.35 -5.24 7.70
C ILE A 241 -21.84 -5.96 6.45
N TRP A 242 -21.54 -7.26 6.31
CA TRP A 242 -22.03 -8.08 5.21
C TRP A 242 -23.56 -8.19 5.20
N ASN A 243 -24.20 -8.44 6.35
CA ASN A 243 -25.65 -8.58 6.40
C ASN A 243 -26.39 -7.27 6.19
N ILE A 244 -25.86 -6.15 6.68
CA ILE A 244 -26.38 -4.80 6.35
C ILE A 244 -26.33 -4.57 4.85
N TRP A 245 -25.22 -4.94 4.19
CA TRP A 245 -25.07 -4.81 2.75
C TRP A 245 -26.04 -5.69 1.95
N LEU A 246 -26.20 -6.94 2.37
CA LEU A 246 -27.16 -7.86 1.75
C LEU A 246 -28.59 -7.34 1.86
N GLU A 247 -28.99 -6.83 3.03
CA GLU A 247 -30.32 -6.24 3.21
C GLU A 247 -30.52 -5.02 2.32
N ARG A 248 -29.53 -4.11 2.29
CA ARG A 248 -29.57 -2.93 1.42
C ARG A 248 -29.76 -3.32 -0.05
N ASN A 249 -29.01 -4.31 -0.53
CA ASN A 249 -29.13 -4.78 -1.90
C ASN A 249 -30.46 -5.48 -2.16
N MET A 250 -30.96 -6.26 -1.21
CA MET A 250 -32.27 -6.91 -1.32
C MET A 250 -33.40 -5.88 -1.46
N ARG A 251 -33.35 -4.78 -0.69
CA ARG A 251 -34.33 -3.69 -0.81
C ARG A 251 -34.30 -3.00 -2.17
N ILE A 252 -33.11 -2.83 -2.75
CA ILE A 252 -32.94 -2.16 -4.05
C ILE A 252 -33.35 -3.07 -5.22
N PHE A 253 -32.85 -4.30 -5.26
CA PHE A 253 -32.99 -5.16 -6.44
C PHE A 253 -34.22 -6.06 -6.40
N GLN A 254 -34.78 -6.33 -5.22
CA GLN A 254 -35.91 -7.26 -5.07
C GLN A 254 -37.13 -6.61 -4.41
N SER A 255 -37.04 -5.34 -3.99
CA SER A 255 -38.10 -4.64 -3.25
C SER A 255 -38.61 -5.38 -2.00
N LYS A 256 -37.80 -6.30 -1.46
CA LYS A 256 -38.10 -7.04 -0.22
C LYS A 256 -37.45 -6.33 0.96
N ARG A 257 -38.18 -6.21 2.06
CA ARG A 257 -37.71 -5.56 3.30
C ARG A 257 -37.79 -6.55 4.44
N LYS A 258 -36.67 -6.78 5.13
CA LYS A 258 -36.64 -7.58 6.36
C LYS A 258 -36.61 -6.66 7.57
N GLY A 259 -37.21 -7.16 8.66
CA GLY A 259 -37.10 -6.55 9.98
C GLY A 259 -35.66 -6.57 10.48
N VAL A 260 -35.32 -5.63 11.36
CA VAL A 260 -33.98 -5.52 11.93
C VAL A 260 -33.59 -6.78 12.74
N ASP A 261 -34.57 -7.38 13.40
CA ASP A 261 -34.47 -8.64 14.14
C ASP A 261 -33.97 -9.79 13.27
N VAL A 262 -34.47 -9.87 12.04
CA VAL A 262 -34.03 -10.89 11.06
C VAL A 262 -32.57 -10.67 10.67
N ILE A 263 -32.15 -9.43 10.50
CA ILE A 263 -30.76 -9.08 10.14
C ILE A 263 -29.81 -9.35 11.31
N ILE A 264 -30.23 -9.03 12.53
CA ILE A 264 -29.51 -9.38 13.75
C ILE A 264 -29.31 -10.91 13.80
N HIS A 265 -30.39 -11.68 13.67
CA HIS A 265 -30.33 -13.14 13.69
C HIS A 265 -29.41 -13.70 12.58
N GLN A 266 -29.55 -13.23 11.33
CA GLN A 266 -28.71 -13.69 10.23
C GLN A 266 -27.23 -13.36 10.44
N SER A 267 -26.94 -12.18 11.00
CA SER A 267 -25.55 -11.81 11.33
C SER A 267 -24.95 -12.72 12.39
N PHE A 268 -25.72 -13.12 13.42
CA PHE A 268 -25.26 -14.10 14.41
C PHE A 268 -25.05 -15.49 13.80
N MET A 269 -25.92 -15.93 12.90
CA MET A 269 -25.78 -17.22 12.22
C MET A 269 -24.52 -17.27 11.37
N ASN A 270 -24.28 -16.25 10.53
CA ASN A 270 -23.05 -16.17 9.75
C ASN A 270 -21.80 -16.10 10.64
N PHE A 271 -21.86 -15.40 11.77
CA PHE A 271 -20.76 -15.35 12.73
C PHE A 271 -20.44 -16.72 13.32
N LYS A 272 -21.46 -17.48 13.74
CA LYS A 272 -21.28 -18.85 14.27
C LYS A 272 -20.69 -19.77 13.20
N GLU A 273 -21.28 -19.74 12.00
CA GLU A 273 -20.81 -20.50 10.83
C GLU A 273 -19.33 -20.23 10.54
N TRP A 274 -18.93 -18.96 10.45
CA TRP A 274 -17.56 -18.59 10.10
C TRP A 274 -16.55 -18.80 11.23
N LEU A 275 -16.99 -18.79 12.49
CA LEU A 275 -16.13 -19.21 13.59
C LEU A 275 -15.95 -20.72 13.67
N GLY A 276 -16.72 -21.51 12.91
CA GLY A 276 -16.75 -22.95 13.03
C GLY A 276 -17.39 -23.43 14.34
N VAL A 277 -18.28 -22.62 14.91
CA VAL A 277 -19.10 -23.01 16.06
C VAL A 277 -20.36 -23.66 15.50
N ASP A 278 -20.50 -24.96 15.70
CA ASP A 278 -21.61 -25.75 15.20
C ASP A 278 -22.95 -25.12 15.66
N PRO A 279 -23.89 -24.78 14.75
CA PRO A 279 -25.18 -24.20 15.13
C PRO A 279 -26.03 -25.08 16.05
N PHE A 280 -25.70 -26.37 16.18
CA PHE A 280 -26.48 -27.39 16.88
C PHE A 280 -25.84 -27.96 18.15
N CYS A 281 -24.67 -27.48 18.59
CA CYS A 281 -24.13 -27.89 19.89
C CYS A 281 -24.73 -27.04 21.01
N CYS A 282 -25.84 -27.52 21.56
CA CYS A 282 -26.20 -27.34 22.97
C CYS A 282 -25.17 -28.05 23.87
#